data_AF-A0A5S4YTY2-F1
#
_entry.id   AF-A0A5S4YTY2-F1
#
_cell.length_a   1.000
_cell.length_b   1.000
_cell.length_c   1.000
_cell.angle_alpha   90.00
_cell.angle_beta   90.00
_cell.angle_gamma   90.00
#
_symmetry.space_group_name_H-M   'P 1'
#
loop_
_entity.id
_entity.type
_entity.pdbx_description
1 polymer ?
#
loop_
_entity_poly.entity_id
_entity_poly.type
_entity_poly.pdbx_seq_one_letter_code
_entity_poly.pdbx_strand_id
1 'polypeptide(L)'
;MVTGETTVITRIGMAQIKVEATHMVSNSSMSQCYSCKGIAVWIGDRLIHPVKLTQVEPHEDMPPNIRDDFMEAASIVELSPRGAAALLRLCLQKLMVDLGETGKNINEDIKSLVAKGLEPEIQKALDVVRVIGNNAVHPGELDLTDDKAVATTLLTLINIIVERRIAAKKRIDEMFQSLPERAREAIAKRDG
;
A
#
# COMPACT_ATOMS: atom_id res chain seq x y z
N MET A 1 10.31 53.90 -6.81
CA MET A 1 9.85 53.31 -8.08
C MET A 1 11.04 52.72 -8.80
N VAL A 2 11.17 51.39 -8.80
CA VAL A 2 11.33 50.52 -9.98
C VAL A 2 11.12 49.09 -9.44
N THR A 3 9.88 48.61 -9.45
CA THR A 3 9.57 47.19 -9.20
C THR A 3 9.83 46.44 -10.50
N GLY A 4 11.01 45.85 -10.62
CA GLY A 4 11.33 45.00 -11.76
C GLY A 4 10.58 43.68 -11.65
N GLU A 5 9.49 43.53 -12.41
CA GLU A 5 8.84 42.23 -12.60
C GLU A 5 9.76 41.34 -13.44
N THR A 6 10.50 40.45 -12.78
CA THR A 6 11.26 39.41 -13.46
C THR A 6 10.29 38.33 -13.94
N THR A 7 9.86 38.44 -15.19
CA THR A 7 9.04 37.41 -15.84
C THR A 7 9.93 36.24 -16.25
N VAL A 8 9.85 35.11 -15.54
CA VAL A 8 10.47 33.85 -15.96
C VAL A 8 9.48 33.11 -16.86
N ILE A 9 9.70 33.16 -18.18
CA ILE A 9 8.89 32.44 -19.16
C ILE A 9 9.57 31.10 -19.47
N THR A 10 9.15 30.03 -18.80
CA THR A 10 9.53 28.66 -19.18
C THR A 10 8.57 28.16 -20.26
N ARG A 11 9.07 27.97 -21.49
CA ARG A 11 8.32 27.33 -22.57
C ARG A 11 8.27 25.81 -22.33
N ILE A 12 7.12 25.30 -21.91
CA ILE A 12 6.77 23.88 -22.00
C ILE A 12 5.39 23.80 -22.67
N GLY A 13 5.29 22.98 -23.71
CA GLY A 13 4.04 22.78 -24.45
C GLY A 13 2.94 22.22 -23.55
N MET A 14 1.74 22.79 -23.71
CA MET A 14 0.46 22.52 -23.04
C MET A 14 0.27 23.21 -21.66
N ALA A 15 -0.61 24.22 -21.69
CA ALA A 15 -1.09 25.09 -20.60
C ALA A 15 -0.02 25.92 -19.85
N GLN A 16 0.02 27.23 -20.12
CA GLN A 16 0.80 28.17 -19.31
C GLN A 16 0.16 28.30 -17.92
N ILE A 17 0.82 27.80 -16.87
CA ILE A 17 0.48 28.13 -15.48
C ILE A 17 1.33 29.34 -15.09
N LYS A 18 0.72 30.53 -15.00
CA LYS A 18 1.38 31.72 -14.48
C LYS A 18 1.42 31.61 -12.95
N VAL A 19 2.60 31.38 -12.40
CA VAL A 19 2.82 31.42 -10.94
C VAL A 19 3.32 32.82 -10.60
N GLU A 20 2.47 33.64 -9.98
CA GLU A 20 2.89 34.94 -9.45
C GLU A 20 3.55 34.74 -8.08
N ALA A 21 4.88 34.76 -8.05
CA ALA A 21 5.64 34.73 -6.81
C ALA A 21 5.60 36.12 -6.18
N THR A 22 4.95 36.26 -5.03
CA THR A 22 4.93 37.53 -4.25
C THR A 22 6.27 37.85 -3.60
N HIS A 23 7.20 36.89 -3.56
CA HIS A 23 8.51 36.98 -2.93
C HIS A 23 9.57 36.27 -3.76
N MET A 24 10.83 36.73 -3.68
CA MET A 24 11.96 36.07 -4.32
C MET A 24 12.24 34.73 -3.63
N VAL A 25 12.09 33.63 -4.36
CA VAL A 25 12.44 32.27 -3.91
C VAL A 25 13.80 31.91 -4.49
N SER A 26 14.79 31.76 -3.61
CA SER A 26 16.14 31.33 -3.99
C SER A 26 16.28 29.82 -3.83
N ASN A 27 17.22 29.22 -4.58
CA ASN A 27 17.54 27.79 -4.49
C ASN A 27 16.38 26.85 -4.87
N SER A 28 15.51 27.25 -5.79
CA SER A 28 14.43 26.42 -6.34
C SER A 28 14.55 26.30 -7.86
N SER A 29 14.34 25.10 -8.40
CA SER A 29 14.31 24.84 -9.85
C SER A 29 13.07 24.04 -10.23
N MET A 30 12.59 24.21 -11.47
CA MET A 30 11.49 23.40 -12.01
C MET A 30 11.93 22.75 -13.32
N SER A 31 11.58 21.49 -13.53
CA SER A 31 11.82 20.75 -14.78
C SER A 31 10.61 19.89 -15.13
N GLN A 32 10.68 19.11 -16.21
CA GLN A 32 9.66 18.11 -16.52
C GLN A 32 10.12 16.74 -16.01
N CYS A 33 9.26 16.03 -15.28
CA CYS A 33 9.53 14.66 -14.88
C CYS A 33 9.57 13.74 -16.11
N TYR A 34 10.65 12.97 -16.27
CA TYR A 34 10.76 12.01 -17.37
C TYR A 34 9.70 10.90 -17.29
N SER A 35 9.35 10.46 -16.08
CA SER A 35 8.43 9.35 -15.83
C SER A 35 6.97 9.74 -16.03
N CYS A 36 6.44 10.68 -15.25
CA CYS A 36 5.01 11.04 -15.29
C CYS A 36 4.68 12.17 -16.27
N LYS A 37 5.68 12.79 -16.91
CA LYS A 37 5.55 13.95 -17.81
C LYS A 37 4.99 15.23 -17.16
N GLY A 38 4.69 15.20 -15.86
CA GLY A 38 4.30 16.35 -15.06
C GLY A 38 5.48 17.24 -14.65
N ILE A 39 5.18 18.26 -13.83
CA ILE A 39 6.18 19.19 -13.29
C ILE A 39 7.06 18.45 -12.28
N ALA A 40 8.36 18.72 -12.30
CA ALA A 40 9.30 18.35 -11.27
C ALA A 40 9.78 19.59 -10.53
N VAL A 41 9.60 19.65 -9.21
CA VAL A 41 10.01 20.78 -8.36
C VAL A 41 11.22 20.38 -7.53
N TRP A 42 12.25 21.22 -7.54
CA TRP A 42 13.53 21.00 -6.86
C TRP A 42 13.79 22.13 -5.88
N ILE A 43 14.35 21.81 -4.72
CA ILE A 43 14.93 22.77 -3.79
C ILE A 43 16.39 22.37 -3.55
N GLY A 44 17.33 23.19 -4.01
CA GLY A 44 18.73 22.82 -4.16
C GLY A 44 18.88 21.65 -5.13
N ASP A 45 19.50 20.59 -4.66
CA ASP A 45 19.72 19.32 -5.36
C ASP A 45 18.61 18.28 -5.07
N ARG A 46 17.63 18.60 -4.22
CA ARG A 46 16.56 17.68 -3.82
C ARG A 46 15.31 17.83 -4.67
N LEU A 47 14.86 16.73 -5.26
CA LEU A 47 13.56 16.60 -5.92
C LEU A 47 12.46 16.53 -4.85
N ILE A 48 11.58 17.53 -4.82
CA ILE A 48 10.45 17.64 -3.88
C ILE A 48 9.16 17.10 -4.50
N HIS A 49 9.03 17.21 -5.83
CA HIS A 49 7.87 16.72 -6.58
C HIS A 49 8.33 16.26 -7.98
N PRO A 50 7.78 15.17 -8.56
CA PRO A 50 6.94 14.20 -7.88
C PRO A 50 7.76 13.42 -6.85
N VAL A 51 7.15 13.13 -5.69
CA VAL A 51 7.71 12.17 -4.74
C VAL A 51 7.77 10.83 -5.47
N LYS A 52 8.88 10.09 -5.38
CA LYS A 52 8.92 8.71 -5.89
C LYS A 52 7.86 7.93 -5.10
N LEU A 53 6.73 7.64 -5.73
CA LEU A 53 5.74 6.73 -5.20
C LEU A 53 6.17 5.32 -5.58
N THR A 54 6.18 4.41 -4.60
CA THR A 54 6.36 3.00 -4.89
C THR A 54 5.17 2.51 -5.71
N GLN A 55 5.44 1.79 -6.81
CA GLN A 55 4.44 1.36 -7.79
C GLN A 55 3.53 0.21 -7.32
N VAL A 56 3.56 -0.14 -6.02
CA VAL A 56 2.71 -1.22 -5.51
C VAL A 56 1.37 -0.61 -5.11
N GLU A 57 0.40 -0.73 -6.00
CA GLU A 57 -0.98 -0.31 -5.76
C GLU A 57 -1.73 -1.36 -4.91
N PRO A 58 -2.69 -0.94 -4.07
CA PRO A 58 -3.52 -1.85 -3.30
C PRO A 58 -4.42 -2.68 -4.21
N HIS A 59 -4.64 -3.94 -3.85
CA HIS A 59 -5.58 -4.82 -4.54
C HIS A 59 -6.99 -4.20 -4.64
N GLU A 60 -7.72 -4.45 -5.73
CA GLU A 60 -9.04 -3.86 -5.97
C GLU A 60 -10.07 -4.26 -4.90
N ASP A 61 -10.03 -5.51 -4.44
CA ASP A 61 -10.89 -6.02 -3.35
C ASP A 61 -10.33 -5.75 -1.94
N MET A 62 -9.29 -4.93 -1.79
CA MET A 62 -8.79 -4.57 -0.46
C MET A 62 -9.85 -3.76 0.33
N PRO A 63 -10.18 -4.16 1.57
CA PRO A 63 -11.13 -3.43 2.42
C PRO A 63 -10.74 -1.96 2.61
N PRO A 64 -11.69 -1.00 2.60
CA PRO A 64 -11.38 0.43 2.62
C PRO A 64 -10.52 0.87 3.81
N ASN A 65 -10.81 0.36 5.01
CA ASN A 65 -10.08 0.63 6.24
C ASN A 65 -8.62 0.12 6.23
N ILE A 66 -8.29 -0.82 5.35
CA ILE A 66 -6.94 -1.36 5.13
C ILE A 66 -6.26 -0.63 3.97
N ARG A 67 -7.03 -0.29 2.93
CA ARG A 67 -6.56 0.43 1.74
C ARG A 67 -5.90 1.75 2.11
N ASP A 68 -6.49 2.52 3.01
CA ASP A 68 -5.96 3.84 3.39
C ASP A 68 -4.57 3.70 4.05
N ASP A 69 -4.43 2.80 5.04
CA ASP A 69 -3.15 2.52 5.69
C ASP A 69 -2.11 1.95 4.70
N PHE A 70 -2.55 1.10 3.77
CA PHE A 70 -1.70 0.51 2.75
C PHE A 70 -1.14 1.59 1.82
N MET A 71 -2.00 2.51 1.37
CA MET A 71 -1.61 3.64 0.52
C MET A 71 -0.66 4.58 1.26
N GLU A 72 -0.90 4.84 2.54
CA GLU A 72 0.02 5.61 3.37
C GLU A 72 1.39 4.92 3.45
N ALA A 73 1.43 3.61 3.72
CA ALA A 73 2.65 2.83 3.74
C ALA A 73 3.40 2.89 2.41
N ALA A 74 2.70 2.69 1.28
CA ALA A 74 3.26 2.77 -0.06
C ALA A 74 3.80 4.17 -0.39
N SER A 75 3.17 5.22 0.12
CA SER A 75 3.62 6.61 -0.11
C SER A 75 4.90 6.96 0.64
N ILE A 76 5.15 6.34 1.80
CA ILE A 76 6.30 6.64 2.65
C ILE A 76 7.42 5.61 2.56
N VAL A 77 7.23 4.46 1.90
CA VAL A 77 8.22 3.36 1.93
C VAL A 77 9.61 3.75 1.37
N GLU A 78 9.67 4.73 0.45
CA GLU A 78 10.94 5.28 -0.04
C GLU A 78 11.62 6.20 0.99
N LEU A 79 10.84 6.90 1.81
CA LEU A 79 11.31 7.91 2.77
C LEU A 79 11.57 7.32 4.16
N SER A 80 10.73 6.37 4.57
CA SER A 80 10.73 5.70 5.86
C SER A 80 10.24 4.26 5.68
N PRO A 81 11.10 3.34 5.22
CA PRO A 81 10.74 1.94 5.10
C PRO A 81 10.29 1.32 6.42
N ARG A 82 10.89 1.75 7.54
CA ARG A 82 10.50 1.34 8.89
C ARG A 82 9.09 1.81 9.26
N GLY A 83 8.75 3.05 8.92
CA GLY A 83 7.40 3.59 9.07
C GLY A 83 6.39 2.83 8.21
N ALA A 84 6.73 2.55 6.95
CA ALA A 84 5.91 1.74 6.07
C ALA A 84 5.69 0.32 6.62
N ALA A 85 6.74 -0.34 7.10
CA ALA A 85 6.62 -1.67 7.71
C ALA A 85 5.72 -1.68 8.96
N ALA A 86 5.75 -0.63 9.77
CA ALA A 86 4.85 -0.47 10.91
C ALA A 86 3.38 -0.31 10.46
N LEU A 87 3.12 0.51 9.44
CA LEU A 87 1.79 0.65 8.84
C LEU A 87 1.29 -0.66 8.20
N LEU A 88 2.18 -1.42 7.56
CA LEU A 88 1.83 -2.72 6.97
C LEU A 88 1.54 -3.78 8.02
N ARG A 89 2.17 -3.68 9.19
CA ARG A 89 1.77 -4.48 10.35
C ARG A 89 0.36 -4.13 10.83
N LEU A 90 0.01 -2.85 10.85
CA LEU A 90 -1.36 -2.42 11.18
C LEU A 90 -2.36 -2.90 10.13
N CYS A 91 -2.01 -2.84 8.84
CA CYS A 91 -2.80 -3.42 7.76
C CYS A 91 -3.07 -4.91 8.01
N LEU A 92 -2.03 -5.68 8.37
CA LEU A 92 -2.14 -7.10 8.68
C LEU A 92 -3.08 -7.34 9.87
N GLN A 93 -2.97 -6.52 10.91
CA GLN A 93 -3.81 -6.61 12.10
C GLN A 93 -5.30 -6.40 11.75
N LYS A 94 -5.61 -5.37 10.97
CA LYS A 94 -6.96 -5.10 10.47
C LYS A 94 -7.45 -6.24 9.56
N LEU A 95 -6.57 -6.77 8.71
CA LEU A 95 -6.88 -7.89 7.82
C LEU A 95 -7.28 -9.16 8.59
N MET A 96 -6.71 -9.42 9.77
CA MET A 96 -7.13 -10.55 10.61
C MET A 96 -8.62 -10.47 10.96
N VAL A 97 -9.14 -9.25 11.20
CA VAL A 97 -10.57 -9.03 11.50
C VAL A 97 -11.44 -9.39 10.30
N ASP A 98 -11.05 -8.98 9.10
CA ASP A 98 -11.76 -9.32 7.86
C ASP A 98 -11.71 -10.82 7.53
N LEU A 99 -10.69 -11.53 8.03
CA LEU A 99 -10.59 -13.00 7.94
C LEU A 99 -11.39 -13.73 9.02
N GLY A 100 -12.09 -13.01 9.90
CA GLY A 100 -12.92 -13.58 10.96
C GLY A 100 -12.17 -13.90 12.26
N GLU A 101 -11.00 -13.28 12.47
CA GLU A 101 -10.24 -13.36 13.72
C GLU A 101 -10.36 -12.06 14.53
N THR A 102 -9.66 -11.97 15.66
CA THR A 102 -9.83 -10.82 16.58
C THR A 102 -8.99 -9.61 16.20
N GLY A 103 -7.87 -9.82 15.50
CA GLY A 103 -6.87 -8.78 15.25
C GLY A 103 -6.14 -8.32 16.51
N LYS A 104 -6.29 -8.99 17.67
CA LYS A 104 -5.61 -8.57 18.90
C LYS A 104 -4.21 -9.15 19.01
N ASN A 105 -4.05 -10.40 18.62
CA ASN A 105 -2.77 -11.10 18.64
C ASN A 105 -2.61 -11.86 17.33
N ILE A 106 -1.85 -11.28 16.40
CA ILE A 106 -1.64 -11.83 15.06
C ILE A 106 -1.09 -13.28 15.13
N ASN A 107 -0.28 -13.63 16.13
CA ASN A 107 0.24 -14.99 16.27
C ASN A 107 -0.87 -16.00 16.63
N GLU A 108 -1.79 -15.60 17.50
CA GLU A 108 -2.96 -16.42 17.85
C GLU A 108 -3.96 -16.50 16.70
N ASP A 109 -4.19 -15.37 16.01
CA ASP A 109 -5.06 -15.30 14.83
C ASP A 109 -4.53 -16.21 13.70
N ILE A 110 -3.21 -16.19 13.40
CA ILE A 110 -2.59 -17.12 12.44
C ILE A 110 -2.81 -18.58 12.87
N LYS A 111 -2.58 -18.90 14.14
CA LYS A 111 -2.78 -20.27 14.67
C LYS A 111 -4.23 -20.73 14.50
N SER A 112 -5.19 -19.84 14.76
CA SER A 112 -6.63 -20.08 14.57
C SER A 112 -6.96 -20.33 13.09
N LEU A 113 -6.46 -19.49 12.18
CA LEU A 113 -6.65 -19.65 10.74
C LEU A 113 -6.08 -20.97 10.22
N VAL A 114 -4.89 -21.38 10.69
CA VAL A 114 -4.30 -22.68 10.35
C VAL A 114 -5.20 -23.84 10.79
N ALA A 115 -5.76 -23.77 12.01
CA ALA A 115 -6.73 -24.76 12.48
C ALA A 115 -8.03 -24.78 11.63
N LYS A 116 -8.39 -23.65 11.02
CA LYS A 116 -9.51 -23.49 10.08
C LYS A 116 -9.16 -23.86 8.63
N GLY A 117 -7.96 -24.38 8.37
CA GLY A 117 -7.54 -24.85 7.04
C GLY A 117 -6.91 -23.77 6.15
N LEU A 118 -6.23 -22.77 6.74
CA LEU A 118 -5.41 -21.83 5.98
C LEU A 118 -4.32 -22.54 5.17
N GLU A 119 -4.11 -22.09 3.93
CA GLU A 119 -3.09 -22.66 3.06
C GLU A 119 -1.67 -22.37 3.60
N PRO A 120 -0.73 -23.36 3.56
CA PRO A 120 0.62 -23.18 4.09
C PRO A 120 1.39 -22.00 3.48
N GLU A 121 1.16 -21.68 2.21
CA GLU A 121 1.78 -20.54 1.54
C GLU A 121 1.30 -19.20 2.11
N ILE A 122 0.00 -19.12 2.45
CA ILE A 122 -0.58 -17.90 3.06
C ILE A 122 -0.11 -17.77 4.50
N GLN A 123 -0.02 -18.87 5.26
CA GLN A 123 0.57 -18.86 6.59
C GLN A 123 1.99 -18.25 6.56
N LYS A 124 2.84 -18.72 5.64
CA LYS A 124 4.20 -18.18 5.47
C LYS A 124 4.19 -16.68 5.17
N ALA A 125 3.30 -16.22 4.29
CA ALA A 125 3.16 -14.80 3.98
C ALA A 125 2.77 -13.97 5.23
N LEU A 126 1.80 -14.44 6.01
CA LEU A 126 1.37 -13.80 7.26
C LEU A 126 2.51 -13.72 8.28
N ASP A 127 3.25 -14.81 8.46
CA ASP A 127 4.38 -14.86 9.39
C ASP A 127 5.52 -13.92 8.98
N VAL A 128 5.83 -13.81 7.68
CA VAL A 128 6.83 -12.87 7.18
C VAL A 128 6.44 -11.43 7.54
N VAL A 129 5.20 -11.03 7.25
CA VAL A 129 4.73 -9.66 7.57
C VAL A 129 4.71 -9.43 9.09
N ARG A 130 4.30 -10.43 9.88
CA ARG A 130 4.29 -10.36 11.35
C ARG A 130 5.68 -10.18 11.94
N VAL A 131 6.66 -10.96 11.51
CA VAL A 131 8.03 -10.92 12.08
C VAL A 131 8.72 -9.63 11.67
N ILE A 132 8.69 -9.30 10.38
CA ILE A 132 9.39 -8.13 9.85
C ILE A 132 8.76 -6.83 10.36
N GLY A 133 7.42 -6.73 10.35
CA GLY A 133 6.73 -5.54 10.85
C GLY A 133 6.96 -5.28 12.34
N ASN A 134 7.23 -6.32 13.14
CA ASN A 134 7.62 -6.17 14.55
C ASN A 134 9.04 -5.62 14.69
N ASN A 135 9.96 -6.20 13.95
CA ASN A 135 11.39 -5.89 14.05
C ASN A 135 11.72 -4.49 13.49
N ALA A 136 10.91 -3.97 12.57
CA ALA A 136 11.07 -2.61 12.02
C ALA A 136 10.98 -1.50 13.10
N VAL A 137 10.22 -1.72 14.17
CA VAL A 137 10.00 -0.75 15.25
C VAL A 137 10.80 -1.04 16.53
N HIS A 138 11.29 -2.27 16.70
CA HIS A 138 12.11 -2.68 17.84
C HIS A 138 13.41 -3.35 17.35
N PRO A 139 14.57 -2.64 17.41
CA PRO A 139 15.85 -3.22 17.00
C PRO A 139 16.25 -4.35 17.96
N GLY A 140 16.48 -5.56 17.47
CA GLY A 140 16.89 -6.67 18.35
C GLY A 140 17.26 -8.01 17.70
N GLU A 141 16.68 -8.37 16.54
CA GLU A 141 16.88 -9.75 16.01
C GLU A 141 17.14 -9.85 14.50
N LEU A 142 16.98 -8.75 13.75
CA LEU A 142 17.23 -8.70 12.31
C LEU A 142 17.92 -7.39 11.97
N ASP A 143 19.12 -7.47 11.39
CA ASP A 143 19.83 -6.34 10.81
C ASP A 143 19.18 -6.06 9.44
N LEU A 144 18.24 -5.12 9.41
CA LEU A 144 17.48 -4.74 8.21
C LEU A 144 18.33 -3.83 7.30
N THR A 145 19.51 -4.31 6.91
CA THR A 145 20.45 -3.58 6.05
C THR A 145 19.86 -3.23 4.67
N ASP A 146 18.73 -3.86 4.29
CA ASP A 146 17.90 -3.56 3.10
C ASP A 146 16.43 -3.22 3.43
N ASP A 147 16.22 -2.32 4.39
CA ASP A 147 14.94 -1.79 4.89
C ASP A 147 13.86 -1.56 3.80
N LYS A 148 14.23 -0.97 2.65
CA LYS A 148 13.29 -0.63 1.56
C LYS A 148 12.79 -1.84 0.77
N ALA A 149 13.68 -2.72 0.33
CA ALA A 149 13.31 -3.89 -0.48
C ALA A 149 12.40 -4.82 0.32
N VAL A 150 12.70 -4.93 1.62
CA VAL A 150 11.89 -5.66 2.58
C VAL A 150 10.49 -5.05 2.71
N ALA A 151 10.37 -3.75 2.99
CA ALA A 151 9.07 -3.09 3.10
C ALA A 151 8.25 -3.13 1.79
N THR A 152 8.92 -3.07 0.63
CA THR A 152 8.26 -3.25 -0.68
C THR A 152 7.73 -4.68 -0.86
N THR A 153 8.46 -5.68 -0.35
CA THR A 153 8.00 -7.07 -0.32
C THR A 153 6.76 -7.22 0.57
N LEU A 154 6.72 -6.53 1.71
CA LEU A 154 5.54 -6.54 2.60
C LEU A 154 4.28 -6.00 1.90
N LEU A 155 4.37 -4.92 1.12
CA LEU A 155 3.26 -4.42 0.29
C LEU A 155 2.73 -5.51 -0.63
N THR A 156 3.65 -6.23 -1.29
CA THR A 156 3.30 -7.33 -2.20
C THR A 156 2.62 -8.48 -1.47
N LEU A 157 3.11 -8.85 -0.28
CA LEU A 157 2.54 -9.93 0.52
C LEU A 157 1.11 -9.61 0.99
N ILE A 158 0.84 -8.38 1.42
CA ILE A 158 -0.52 -7.96 1.79
C ILE A 158 -1.48 -8.11 0.59
N ASN A 159 -1.07 -7.68 -0.60
CA ASN A 159 -1.86 -7.87 -1.81
C ASN A 159 -2.12 -9.35 -2.13
N ILE A 160 -1.11 -10.22 -1.98
CA ILE A 160 -1.28 -11.67 -2.18
C ILE A 160 -2.30 -12.24 -1.20
N ILE A 161 -2.28 -11.84 0.06
CA ILE A 161 -3.24 -12.32 1.07
C ILE A 161 -4.66 -11.86 0.71
N VAL A 162 -4.84 -10.59 0.32
CA VAL A 162 -6.14 -10.05 -0.11
C VAL A 162 -6.68 -10.81 -1.33
N GLU A 163 -5.88 -10.99 -2.37
CA GLU A 163 -6.28 -11.73 -3.57
C GLU A 163 -6.72 -13.17 -3.23
N ARG A 164 -5.95 -13.86 -2.38
CA ARG A 164 -6.18 -15.29 -2.11
C ARG A 164 -7.29 -15.54 -1.11
N ARG A 165 -7.52 -14.65 -0.14
CA ARG A 165 -8.46 -14.89 0.97
C ARG A 165 -9.71 -14.04 0.93
N ILE A 166 -9.68 -12.90 0.23
CA ILE A 166 -10.83 -12.00 0.09
C ILE A 166 -11.38 -12.10 -1.34
N ALA A 167 -10.57 -11.73 -2.33
CA ALA A 167 -11.02 -11.65 -3.73
C ALA A 167 -11.46 -13.01 -4.28
N ALA A 168 -10.64 -14.05 -4.09
CA ALA A 168 -10.98 -15.41 -4.52
C ALA A 168 -12.27 -15.93 -3.86
N LYS A 169 -12.46 -15.68 -2.56
CA LYS A 169 -13.67 -16.06 -1.84
C LYS A 169 -14.89 -15.36 -2.43
N LYS A 170 -14.82 -14.03 -2.59
CA LYS A 170 -15.89 -13.22 -3.20
C LYS A 170 -16.27 -13.73 -4.59
N ARG A 171 -15.30 -13.98 -5.47
CA ARG A 171 -15.57 -14.50 -6.83
C ARG A 171 -16.25 -15.87 -6.79
N ILE A 172 -15.82 -16.77 -5.91
CA ILE A 172 -16.46 -18.09 -5.75
C ILE A 172 -17.89 -17.94 -5.24
N ASP A 173 -18.13 -17.07 -4.26
CA ASP A 173 -19.46 -16.82 -3.70
C ASP A 173 -20.41 -16.23 -4.76
N GLU A 174 -19.94 -15.28 -5.58
CA GLU A 174 -20.70 -14.72 -6.70
C GLU A 174 -21.06 -15.79 -7.74
N MET A 175 -20.09 -16.64 -8.11
CA MET A 175 -20.34 -17.78 -9.01
C MET A 175 -21.35 -18.77 -8.41
N PHE A 176 -21.25 -19.06 -7.11
CA PHE A 176 -22.19 -19.94 -6.43
C PHE A 176 -23.61 -19.32 -6.39
N GLN A 177 -23.71 -18.02 -6.14
CA GLN A 177 -25.00 -17.30 -6.15
C GLN A 177 -25.63 -17.23 -7.55
N SER A 178 -24.83 -17.26 -8.60
CA SER A 178 -25.32 -17.32 -9.99
C SER A 178 -25.98 -18.67 -10.36
N LEU A 179 -25.85 -19.70 -9.52
CA LEU A 179 -26.50 -20.99 -9.75
C LEU A 179 -28.03 -20.89 -9.63
N PRO A 180 -28.79 -21.65 -10.44
CA PRO A 180 -30.25 -21.71 -10.32
C PRO A 180 -30.70 -22.07 -8.90
N GLU A 181 -31.79 -21.45 -8.45
CA GLU A 181 -32.33 -21.63 -7.08
C GLU A 181 -32.52 -23.11 -6.73
N ARG A 182 -33.11 -23.89 -7.64
CA ARG A 182 -33.29 -25.34 -7.48
C ARG A 182 -31.99 -26.10 -7.21
N ALA A 183 -30.88 -25.69 -7.82
CA ALA A 183 -29.57 -26.31 -7.59
C ALA A 183 -29.00 -25.92 -6.21
N ARG A 184 -29.18 -24.66 -5.80
CA ARG A 184 -28.78 -24.18 -4.46
C ARG A 184 -29.58 -24.85 -3.34
N GLU A 185 -30.89 -25.02 -3.51
CA GLU A 185 -31.75 -25.75 -2.56
C GLU A 185 -31.34 -27.21 -2.42
N ALA A 186 -31.01 -27.88 -3.54
CA ALA A 186 -30.55 -29.26 -3.53
C ALA A 186 -29.21 -29.42 -2.78
N ILE A 187 -28.28 -28.46 -2.93
CA ILE A 187 -27.01 -28.43 -2.19
C ILE A 187 -27.28 -28.19 -0.70
N ALA A 188 -28.12 -27.21 -0.34
CA ALA A 188 -28.47 -26.93 1.05
C ALA A 188 -29.10 -28.14 1.75
N LYS A 189 -29.96 -28.90 1.06
CA LYS A 189 -30.55 -30.14 1.59
C LYS A 189 -29.54 -31.28 1.76
N ARG A 190 -28.46 -31.30 0.99
CA ARG A 190 -27.38 -32.29 1.11
C ARG A 190 -26.49 -31.98 2.32
N ASP A 191 -26.23 -30.70 2.58
CA ASP A 191 -25.23 -30.25 3.55
C ASP A 191 -25.82 -29.95 4.95
N GLY A 192 -27.15 -29.79 5.06
CA GLY A 192 -27.87 -29.62 6.33
C GLY A 192 -28.38 -30.93 6.92
#